data_AF-A0A0S4JEI0-F1
#
_entry.id   AF-A0A0S4JEI0-F1
#
_cell.length_a   1.000
_cell.length_b   1.000
_cell.length_c   1.000
_cell.angle_alpha   90.00
_cell.angle_beta   90.00
_cell.angle_gamma   90.00
#
_symmetry.space_group_name_H-M   'P 1'
#
loop_
_entity.id
_entity.type
_entity.pdbx_description
1 polymer ?
#
loop_
_entity_poly.entity_id
_entity_poly.type
_entity_poly.pdbx_seq_one_letter_code
_entity_poly.pdbx_strand_id
1 'polypeptide(L)'
;MTESITPELELSLLQLMLRCRSLGSSEGHRACEQLRARVRRVLLTAASSDDAVIECTKLERRFGRKLGELDGSLDAAREKKRARKEKRRNGASAFLDTEAGEGEDEDEDVIAAEEAEEA
;
A
#
# COMPACT_ATOMS: atom_id res chain seq x y z
N MET A 1 -21.37 19.41 -21.76
CA MET A 1 -21.98 18.17 -21.25
C MET A 1 -21.25 17.82 -19.96
N THR A 2 -21.93 17.33 -18.93
CA THR A 2 -21.27 16.81 -17.72
C THR A 2 -21.15 15.32 -17.87
N GLU A 3 -19.94 14.79 -17.78
CA GLU A 3 -19.73 13.34 -17.83
C GLU A 3 -20.17 12.69 -16.52
N SER A 4 -20.63 11.44 -16.60
CA SER A 4 -21.02 10.64 -15.44
C SER A 4 -19.93 9.65 -15.07
N ILE A 5 -19.84 9.35 -13.77
CA ILE A 5 -19.04 8.24 -13.23
C ILE A 5 -19.96 7.13 -12.74
N THR A 6 -19.39 5.97 -12.44
CA THR A 6 -20.18 4.87 -11.88
C THR A 6 -20.73 5.23 -10.49
N PRO A 7 -21.93 4.74 -10.11
CA PRO A 7 -22.52 5.01 -8.81
C PRO A 7 -21.62 4.61 -7.64
N GLU A 8 -20.87 3.52 -7.79
CA GLU A 8 -19.94 3.04 -6.77
C GLU A 8 -18.79 4.02 -6.54
N LEU A 9 -18.25 4.60 -7.62
CA LEU A 9 -17.17 5.59 -7.54
C LEU A 9 -17.67 6.93 -7.00
N GLU A 10 -18.89 7.33 -7.34
CA GLU A 10 -19.51 8.52 -6.76
C GLU A 10 -19.67 8.38 -5.24
N LEU A 11 -20.21 7.24 -4.79
CA LEU A 11 -20.37 6.96 -3.37
C LEU A 11 -19.02 6.96 -2.64
N SER A 12 -17.99 6.34 -3.21
CA SER A 12 -16.68 6.28 -2.56
C SER A 12 -16.02 7.65 -2.44
N LEU A 13 -16.14 8.50 -3.46
CA LEU A 13 -15.67 9.89 -3.43
C LEU A 13 -16.42 10.73 -2.37
N LEU A 14 -17.75 10.58 -2.28
CA LEU A 14 -18.54 11.28 -1.26
C LEU A 14 -18.15 10.84 0.15
N GLN A 15 -17.99 9.54 0.39
CA GLN A 15 -17.49 9.01 1.67
C GLN A 15 -16.11 9.57 2.00
N LEU A 16 -15.21 9.65 1.02
CA LEU A 16 -13.87 10.19 1.20
C LEU A 16 -13.91 11.68 1.57
N MET A 17 -14.76 12.48 0.91
CA MET A 17 -14.98 13.89 1.25
C MET A 17 -15.50 14.05 2.68
N LEU A 18 -16.49 13.24 3.07
CA LEU A 18 -17.05 13.26 4.42
C LEU A 18 -16.01 12.89 5.48
N ARG A 19 -15.18 11.86 5.22
CA ARG A 19 -14.09 11.47 6.12
C ARG A 19 -13.04 12.58 6.27
N CYS A 20 -12.64 13.22 5.17
CA CYS A 20 -11.74 14.37 5.22
C CYS A 20 -12.30 15.49 6.11
N ARG A 21 -13.62 15.73 6.05
CA ARG A 21 -14.30 16.76 6.83
C ARG A 21 -14.49 16.38 8.30
N SER A 22 -14.69 15.10 8.59
CA SER A 22 -14.87 14.61 9.97
C SER A 22 -13.59 14.62 10.81
N LEU A 23 -12.41 14.75 10.19
CA LEU A 23 -11.15 14.89 10.93
C LEU A 23 -11.08 16.17 11.77
N GLY A 24 -11.92 17.18 11.50
CA GLY A 24 -11.97 18.41 12.29
C GLY A 24 -10.74 19.32 12.16
N SER A 25 -9.69 18.88 11.46
CA SER A 25 -8.50 19.69 11.18
C SER A 25 -8.72 20.62 9.99
N SER A 26 -8.05 21.78 10.01
CA SER A 26 -8.04 22.73 8.88
C SER A 26 -7.49 22.08 7.60
N GLU A 27 -6.55 21.15 7.75
CA GLU A 27 -5.98 20.37 6.66
C GLU A 27 -6.99 19.37 6.05
N GLY A 28 -7.77 18.69 6.89
CA GLY A 28 -8.86 17.80 6.46
C GLY A 28 -9.94 18.58 5.69
N HIS A 29 -10.34 19.74 6.20
CA HIS A 29 -11.27 20.62 5.51
C HIS A 29 -10.73 21.08 4.14
N ARG A 30 -9.47 21.53 4.09
CA ARG A 30 -8.80 21.92 2.83
C ARG A 30 -8.70 20.75 1.85
N ALA A 31 -8.41 19.54 2.32
CA ALA A 31 -8.35 18.34 1.49
C ALA A 31 -9.73 18.00 0.89
N CYS A 32 -10.80 18.12 1.68
CA CYS A 32 -12.18 17.94 1.20
C CYS A 32 -12.52 18.91 0.07
N GLU A 33 -12.27 20.21 0.25
CA GLU A 33 -12.56 21.22 -0.77
C GLU A 33 -11.72 21.03 -2.04
N GLN A 34 -10.44 20.64 -1.88
CA GLN A 34 -9.58 20.30 -3.02
C GLN A 34 -10.08 19.09 -3.81
N LEU A 35 -10.54 18.05 -3.12
CA LEU A 35 -11.11 16.86 -3.76
C LEU A 35 -12.38 17.23 -4.52
N ARG A 36 -13.30 17.96 -3.88
CA ARG A 36 -14.55 18.44 -4.49
C ARG A 36 -14.30 19.26 -5.75
N ALA A 37 -13.38 20.22 -5.70
CA ALA A 37 -13.04 21.06 -6.85
C ALA A 37 -12.43 20.25 -8.00
N ARG A 38 -11.58 19.26 -7.71
CA ARG A 38 -10.95 18.41 -8.72
C ARG A 38 -11.93 17.45 -9.36
N VAL A 39 -12.77 16.77 -8.58
CA VAL A 39 -13.83 15.90 -9.11
C VAL A 39 -14.75 16.70 -10.02
N ARG A 40 -15.24 17.86 -9.56
CA ARG A 40 -16.07 18.74 -10.40
C ARG A 40 -15.38 19.12 -11.70
N ARG A 41 -14.08 19.44 -11.66
CA ARG A 41 -13.30 19.76 -12.86
C ARG A 41 -13.26 18.58 -13.83
N VAL A 42 -12.92 17.39 -13.34
CA VAL A 42 -12.88 16.16 -14.15
C VAL A 42 -14.22 15.92 -14.84
N LEU A 43 -15.33 15.96 -14.11
CA LEU A 43 -16.67 15.73 -14.68
C LEU A 43 -17.09 16.79 -15.72
N LEU A 44 -16.51 17.99 -15.68
CA LEU A 44 -16.81 19.07 -16.62
C LEU A 44 -15.89 19.07 -17.86
N THR A 45 -14.68 18.53 -17.75
CA THR A 45 -13.65 18.63 -18.79
C THR A 45 -13.26 17.31 -19.43
N ALA A 46 -13.73 16.18 -18.89
CA ALA A 46 -13.45 14.87 -19.47
C ALA A 46 -14.06 14.77 -20.88
N ALA A 47 -13.35 14.10 -21.77
CA ALA A 47 -13.79 13.88 -23.15
C ALA A 47 -14.81 12.75 -23.26
N SER A 48 -14.82 11.85 -22.28
CA SER A 48 -15.74 10.71 -22.18
C SER A 48 -15.99 10.34 -20.71
N SER A 49 -17.06 9.59 -20.48
CA SER A 49 -17.37 9.04 -19.16
C SER A 49 -16.30 8.05 -18.68
N ASP A 50 -15.67 7.29 -19.58
CA ASP A 50 -14.56 6.39 -19.24
C ASP A 50 -13.32 7.17 -18.75
N ASP A 51 -12.98 8.28 -19.43
CA ASP A 51 -11.90 9.17 -18.98
C ASP A 51 -12.20 9.79 -17.62
N ALA A 52 -13.46 10.19 -17.39
CA ALA A 52 -13.92 10.71 -16.11
C ALA A 52 -13.75 9.67 -14.99
N VAL A 53 -14.11 8.41 -15.24
CA VAL A 53 -13.94 7.29 -14.30
C VAL A 53 -12.47 7.06 -13.98
N ILE A 54 -11.60 7.02 -14.98
CA ILE A 54 -10.15 6.82 -14.80
C ILE A 54 -9.55 7.93 -13.94
N GLU A 55 -9.84 9.19 -14.25
CA GLU A 55 -9.31 10.35 -13.52
C GLU A 55 -9.88 10.45 -12.10
N CYS A 56 -11.18 10.22 -11.91
CA CYS A 56 -11.80 10.17 -10.59
C CYS A 56 -11.21 9.05 -9.72
N THR A 57 -10.92 7.88 -10.30
CA THR A 57 -10.26 6.77 -9.58
C THR A 57 -8.84 7.14 -9.13
N LYS A 58 -8.09 7.88 -9.96
CA LYS A 58 -6.77 8.41 -9.56
C LYS A 58 -6.89 9.41 -8.41
N LEU A 59 -7.91 10.28 -8.44
CA LEU A 59 -8.19 11.23 -7.37
C LEU A 59 -8.55 10.51 -6.07
N GLU A 60 -9.43 9.53 -6.12
CA GLU A 60 -9.83 8.71 -4.98
C GLU A 60 -8.60 8.08 -4.30
N ARG A 61 -7.74 7.40 -5.06
CA ARG A 61 -6.51 6.78 -4.53
C ARG A 61 -5.58 7.81 -3.89
N ARG A 62 -5.40 8.96 -4.54
CA ARG A 62 -4.51 10.03 -4.04
C ARG A 62 -5.02 10.63 -2.74
N PHE A 63 -6.31 10.97 -2.68
CA PHE A 63 -6.90 11.56 -1.49
C PHE A 63 -7.15 10.54 -0.39
N GLY A 64 -7.35 9.26 -0.71
CA GLY A 64 -7.37 8.17 0.26
C GLY A 64 -6.03 8.02 0.99
N ARG A 65 -4.90 8.11 0.26
CA ARG A 65 -3.57 8.15 0.89
C ARG A 65 -3.39 9.40 1.75
N LYS A 66 -3.75 10.57 1.23
CA LYS A 66 -3.66 11.82 1.99
C LYS A 66 -4.50 11.78 3.26
N LEU A 67 -5.71 11.20 3.21
CA LEU A 67 -6.54 11.01 4.39
C LEU A 67 -5.83 10.12 5.42
N GLY A 68 -5.21 9.02 4.96
CA GLY A 68 -4.45 8.12 5.82
C GLY A 68 -3.21 8.77 6.47
N GLU A 69 -2.63 9.79 5.83
CA GLU A 69 -1.56 10.61 6.41
C GLU A 69 -2.12 11.57 7.46
N LEU A 70 -3.26 12.19 7.17
CA LEU A 70 -3.91 13.16 8.05
C LEU A 70 -4.53 12.53 9.31
N ASP A 71 -5.00 11.30 9.22
CA ASP A 71 -5.59 10.56 10.35
C ASP A 71 -4.54 9.72 11.13
N GLY A 72 -3.28 9.71 10.69
CA GLY A 72 -2.19 8.94 11.28
C GLY A 72 -2.25 7.43 11.03
N SER A 73 -3.25 6.92 10.31
CA SER A 73 -3.41 5.50 10.03
C SER A 73 -2.31 4.94 9.13
N LEU A 74 -1.74 5.75 8.24
CA LEU A 74 -0.60 5.35 7.41
C LEU A 74 0.67 5.19 8.22
N ASP A 75 0.90 6.03 9.22
CA ASP A 75 2.05 5.89 10.11
C ASP A 75 1.89 4.66 11.01
N ALA A 76 0.69 4.44 11.57
CA ALA A 76 0.37 3.23 12.32
C ALA A 76 0.53 1.95 11.47
N ALA A 77 0.13 1.97 10.20
CA ALA A 77 0.31 0.85 9.28
C ALA A 77 1.79 0.58 8.96
N ARG A 78 2.59 1.64 8.77
CA ARG A 78 4.04 1.55 8.55
C ARG A 78 4.75 0.98 9.77
N GLU A 79 4.41 1.44 10.97
CA GLU A 79 4.96 0.91 12.22
C GLU A 79 4.61 -0.56 12.41
N LYS A 80 3.34 -0.94 12.19
CA LYS A 80 2.93 -2.35 12.24
C LYS A 80 3.69 -3.21 11.25
N LYS A 81 4.02 -2.69 10.06
CA LYS A 81 4.85 -3.38 9.06
C LYS A 81 6.31 -3.51 9.53
N ARG A 82 6.89 -2.46 10.14
CA ARG A 82 8.24 -2.52 10.73
C ARG A 82 8.30 -3.56 11.85
N ALA A 83 7.35 -3.54 12.78
CA ALA A 83 7.27 -4.51 13.87
C ALA A 83 7.14 -5.95 13.37
N ARG A 84 6.37 -6.20 12.30
CA ARG A 84 6.31 -7.53 11.65
C ARG A 84 7.65 -7.94 11.02
N LYS A 85 8.35 -7.01 10.36
CA LYS A 85 9.67 -7.29 9.76
C LYS A 85 10.71 -7.58 10.83
N GLU A 86 10.69 -6.84 11.94
CA GLU A 86 11.57 -7.05 13.08
C GLU A 86 11.30 -8.39 13.76
N LYS A 87 10.04 -8.74 14.02
CA LYS A 87 9.67 -10.08 14.53
C LYS A 87 10.14 -11.20 13.60
N ARG A 88 10.03 -11.03 12.28
CA ARG A 88 10.54 -12.02 11.32
C ARG A 88 12.07 -12.10 11.32
N ARG A 89 12.77 -10.96 11.46
CA ARG A 89 14.24 -10.94 11.56
C ARG A 89 14.71 -11.65 12.82
N ASN A 90 14.08 -11.36 13.96
CA ASN A 90 14.43 -11.96 15.24
C ASN A 90 14.05 -13.47 15.28
N GLY A 91 12.98 -13.86 14.59
CA GLY A 91 12.64 -15.27 14.39
C GLY A 91 13.65 -15.99 13.49
N ALA A 92 14.16 -15.34 12.44
CA ALA A 92 15.18 -15.92 11.56
C ALA A 92 16.57 -15.99 12.23
N SER A 93 16.92 -15.03 13.09
CA SER A 93 18.16 -15.11 13.89
C SER A 93 18.12 -16.22 14.93
N ALA A 94 16.93 -16.58 15.44
CA ALA A 94 16.77 -17.69 16.37
C ALA A 94 17.03 -19.08 15.74
N PHE A 95 16.95 -19.21 14.40
CA PHE A 95 17.34 -20.45 13.69
C PHE A 95 18.84 -20.51 13.39
N LEU A 96 19.52 -19.36 13.29
CA LEU A 96 20.98 -19.32 13.09
C LEU A 96 21.75 -19.56 14.41
N ASP A 97 21.16 -19.26 15.57
CA ASP A 97 21.77 -19.58 16.87
C ASP A 97 21.64 -21.07 17.26
N THR A 98 20.74 -21.84 16.61
CA THR A 98 20.63 -23.29 16.83
C THR A 98 21.60 -24.11 15.99
N GLU A 99 22.28 -23.53 15.00
CA GLU A 99 23.33 -24.21 14.21
C GLU A 99 24.76 -23.87 14.66
N ALA A 100 24.94 -22.93 15.61
CA ALA A 100 26.26 -22.53 16.11
C ALA A 100 26.72 -23.32 17.35
N GLY A 101 26.18 -24.51 17.57
CA GLY A 101 26.35 -25.28 18.80
C GLY A 101 26.38 -26.79 18.60
N GLU A 102 27.14 -27.30 17.63
CA GLU A 102 27.64 -28.68 17.69
C GLU A 102 28.92 -28.76 16.86
N GLY A 103 30.06 -28.61 17.55
CA GLY A 103 31.33 -29.07 17.03
C GLY A 103 31.57 -30.47 17.59
N GLU A 104 31.54 -31.47 16.72
CA GLU A 104 32.30 -32.71 16.89
C GLU A 104 33.01 -32.98 15.55
N ASP A 105 34.34 -32.85 15.60
CA ASP A 105 35.26 -33.33 14.59
C ASP A 105 35.12 -34.85 14.46
N GLU A 106 34.57 -35.36 13.35
CA GLU A 106 34.91 -36.69 12.85
C GLU A 106 35.06 -36.66 11.33
N ASP A 107 36.26 -37.02 10.89
CA ASP A 107 36.69 -37.19 9.51
C ASP A 107 35.79 -38.15 8.73
N GLU A 108 35.38 -37.78 7.51
CA GLU A 108 35.28 -38.72 6.40
C GLU A 108 35.25 -37.97 5.05
N ASP A 109 36.40 -37.94 4.38
CA ASP A 109 36.49 -37.63 2.96
C ASP A 109 35.68 -38.65 2.15
N VAL A 110 34.45 -38.29 1.76
CA VAL A 110 33.73 -38.98 0.69
C VAL A 110 33.36 -37.95 -0.37
N ILE A 111 34.23 -37.86 -1.37
CA ILE A 111 33.99 -37.13 -2.62
C ILE A 111 32.82 -37.83 -3.31
N ALA A 112 31.63 -37.24 -3.21
CA ALA A 112 30.45 -37.66 -3.96
C ALA A 112 30.57 -37.18 -5.41
N ALA A 113 30.70 -38.16 -6.31
CA ALA A 113 30.18 -38.22 -7.67
C ALA A 113 30.10 -36.91 -8.50
N GLU A 114 30.88 -36.85 -9.57
CA GLU A 114 30.37 -36.29 -10.83
C GLU A 114 30.14 -37.43 -11.83
N GLU A 115 28.86 -37.66 -12.10
CA GLU A 115 28.37 -38.18 -13.38
C GLU A 115 28.61 -37.16 -14.51
N ALA A 116 28.45 -37.64 -15.75
CA ALA A 116 28.42 -36.95 -17.05
C ALA A 116 29.78 -37.02 -17.81
N GLU A 117 29.85 -37.32 -19.11
CA GLU A 117 28.87 -37.19 -20.19
C GLU A 117 29.40 -37.95 -21.42
N GLU A 118 28.49 -38.54 -22.19
CA GLU A 118 28.48 -38.72 -23.65
C GLU A 118 29.79 -38.90 -24.46
N ALA A 119 29.96 -40.11 -25.04
CA ALA A 119 30.19 -40.32 -26.47
C ALA A 119 29.86 -41.77 -26.88
#